data_AF-A0A7J9CQC4-F1
#
_entry.id   AF-A0A7J9CQC4-F1
#
_cell.length_a   1.000
_cell.length_b   1.000
_cell.length_c   1.000
_cell.angle_alpha   90.00
_cell.angle_beta   90.00
_cell.angle_gamma   90.00
#
_symmetry.space_group_name_H-M   'P 1'
#
loop_
_entity.id
_entity.type
_entity.pdbx_description
1 polymer ?
#
loop_
_entity_poly.entity_id
_entity_poly.type
_entity_poly.pdbx_seq_one_letter_code
_entity_poly.pdbx_strand_id
1 'polypeptide(L)'
;NPREATGPIVCSNCHLANKPEDIEVLQAVLPDSLFEAVVRIPYDMQLKQILANGKKRVLNVGVVLIFPEGFELAPPDRIAPEMKEKIVNLPFQNYHPTKKNIFVIGLVPGENRGRGQIYPSGNKSNNAVYNATTTCIVSKII
;
A
#
# COMPACT_ATOMS: atom_id res chain seq x y z
N ASN A 1 1.39 14.02 6.46
CA ASN A 1 0.38 13.99 5.38
C ASN A 1 0.88 12.97 4.38
N PRO A 2 0.14 11.91 4.02
CA PRO A 2 0.66 10.92 3.09
C PRO A 2 0.71 11.42 1.64
N ARG A 3 0.04 12.53 1.31
CA ARG A 3 0.13 13.20 0.00
C ARG A 3 1.03 14.44 0.07
N GLU A 4 1.93 14.55 -0.89
CA GLU A 4 2.79 15.71 -1.09
C GLU A 4 2.09 16.82 -1.90
N ALA A 5 2.55 18.07 -1.79
CA ALA A 5 1.89 19.23 -2.41
C ALA A 5 1.81 19.16 -3.94
N THR A 6 2.77 18.47 -4.58
CA THR A 6 2.81 18.20 -6.02
C THR A 6 1.90 17.06 -6.46
N GLY A 7 1.27 16.32 -5.53
CA GLY A 7 0.35 15.22 -5.82
C GLY A 7 0.78 13.80 -5.43
N PRO A 8 2.08 13.40 -5.43
CA PRO A 8 2.53 12.05 -5.06
C PRO A 8 2.13 11.59 -3.66
N ILE A 9 2.10 10.27 -3.46
CA ILE A 9 1.92 9.63 -2.17
C ILE A 9 3.28 9.17 -1.64
N VAL A 10 3.63 9.53 -0.39
CA VAL A 10 4.96 9.31 0.22
C VAL A 10 5.48 7.87 0.18
N CYS A 11 4.60 6.89 -0.08
CA CYS A 11 4.97 5.51 -0.39
C CYS A 11 5.98 5.42 -1.57
N SER A 12 5.87 6.30 -2.58
CA SER A 12 6.79 6.34 -3.73
C SER A 12 8.25 6.60 -3.35
N ASN A 13 8.50 7.21 -2.19
CA ASN A 13 9.84 7.54 -1.72
C ASN A 13 10.62 6.30 -1.24
N CYS A 14 9.90 5.18 -0.98
CA CYS A 14 10.48 3.89 -0.63
C CYS A 14 10.13 2.76 -1.63
N HIS A 15 9.00 2.86 -2.32
CA HIS A 15 8.52 1.89 -3.31
C HIS A 15 8.68 2.51 -4.71
N LEU A 16 9.84 2.28 -5.33
CA LEU A 16 10.29 3.01 -6.53
C LEU A 16 9.71 2.46 -7.85
N ALA A 17 9.09 1.29 -7.82
CA ALA A 17 8.57 0.61 -9.00
C ALA A 17 7.08 0.93 -9.22
N ASN A 18 6.79 1.80 -10.20
CA ASN A 18 5.42 2.13 -10.58
C ASN A 18 4.67 0.88 -11.12
N LYS A 19 3.43 0.70 -10.68
CA LYS A 19 2.50 -0.37 -11.07
C LYS A 19 1.07 0.18 -10.99
N PRO A 20 0.18 -0.10 -11.96
CA PRO A 20 -1.15 0.51 -12.04
C PRO A 20 -2.04 0.11 -10.87
N GLU A 21 -2.90 0.98 -10.38
CA GLU A 21 -3.86 0.68 -9.31
C GLU A 21 -5.17 1.39 -9.61
N ASP A 22 -6.28 0.68 -9.46
CA ASP A 22 -7.61 1.15 -9.84
C ASP A 22 -8.50 1.27 -8.59
N ILE A 23 -9.41 2.24 -8.59
CA ILE A 23 -10.39 2.42 -7.53
C ILE A 23 -11.79 2.63 -8.12
N GLU A 24 -12.75 1.83 -7.67
CA GLU A 24 -14.16 1.92 -8.03
C GLU A 24 -14.94 2.48 -6.84
N VAL A 25 -15.67 3.57 -7.08
CA VAL A 25 -16.54 4.25 -6.12
C VAL A 25 -17.83 4.67 -6.81
N LEU A 26 -18.90 4.90 -6.04
CA LEU A 26 -20.13 5.47 -6.58
C LEU A 26 -19.88 6.90 -7.11
N GLN A 27 -20.46 7.21 -8.28
CA GLN A 27 -20.37 8.53 -8.92
C GLN A 27 -20.92 9.66 -8.03
N ALA A 28 -21.91 9.36 -7.19
CA ALA A 28 -22.47 10.26 -6.20
C ALA A 28 -22.90 9.46 -4.97
N VAL A 29 -22.86 10.11 -3.80
CA VAL A 29 -23.30 9.57 -2.51
C VAL A 29 -24.17 10.60 -1.80
N LEU A 30 -25.13 10.16 -0.98
CA LEU A 30 -25.98 11.05 -0.18
C LEU A 30 -25.31 11.41 1.16
N PRO A 31 -25.66 12.56 1.78
CA PRO A 31 -25.23 12.87 3.14
C PRO A 31 -25.57 11.74 4.12
N ASP A 32 -24.64 11.43 5.03
CA ASP A 32 -24.72 10.32 6.00
C ASP A 32 -24.95 8.90 5.41
N SER A 33 -24.82 8.71 4.10
CA SER A 33 -24.97 7.39 3.47
C SER A 33 -23.69 6.55 3.52
N LEU A 34 -23.86 5.23 3.56
CA LEU A 34 -22.79 4.26 3.38
C LEU A 34 -22.58 3.97 1.89
N PHE A 35 -21.33 3.78 1.48
CA PHE A 35 -20.96 3.31 0.15
C PHE A 35 -19.73 2.40 0.22
N GLU A 36 -19.56 1.56 -0.79
CA GLU A 36 -18.37 0.72 -0.95
C GLU A 36 -17.34 1.44 -1.84
N ALA A 37 -16.05 1.27 -1.51
CA ALA A 37 -14.92 1.74 -2.31
C ALA A 37 -13.98 0.56 -2.57
N VAL A 38 -14.03 0.01 -3.79
CA VAL A 38 -13.29 -1.20 -4.16
C VAL A 38 -11.95 -0.80 -4.77
N VAL A 39 -10.85 -1.21 -4.14
CA VAL A 39 -9.49 -0.98 -4.66
C VAL A 39 -9.01 -2.25 -5.37
N ARG A 40 -8.61 -2.14 -6.64
CA ARG A 40 -8.06 -3.26 -7.42
C ARG A 40 -6.57 -3.06 -7.63
N ILE A 41 -5.79 -4.05 -7.21
CA ILE A 41 -4.32 -3.99 -7.24
C ILE A 41 -3.79 -5.21 -8.00
N PRO A 42 -3.96 -5.25 -9.34
CA PRO A 42 -3.60 -6.41 -10.16
C PRO A 42 -2.11 -6.77 -10.04
N TYR A 43 -1.81 -8.03 -9.78
CA TYR A 43 -0.45 -8.57 -9.83
C TYR A 43 -0.46 -10.04 -10.24
N ASP A 44 0.64 -10.51 -10.82
CA ASP A 44 0.82 -11.93 -11.14
C ASP A 44 1.12 -12.72 -9.85
N MET A 45 0.17 -13.56 -9.43
CA MET A 45 0.27 -14.39 -8.23
C MET A 45 1.31 -15.52 -8.34
N GLN A 46 1.85 -15.81 -9.53
CA GLN A 46 2.97 -16.72 -9.70
C GLN A 46 4.30 -16.10 -9.23
N LEU A 47 4.41 -14.76 -9.27
CA LEU A 47 5.61 -14.04 -8.86
C LEU A 47 5.80 -14.06 -7.35
N LYS A 48 7.04 -14.23 -6.92
CA LYS A 48 7.44 -14.29 -5.51
C LYS A 48 8.55 -13.29 -5.24
N GLN A 49 8.34 -12.43 -4.24
CA GLN A 49 9.31 -11.43 -3.80
C GLN A 49 10.42 -12.06 -2.96
N ILE A 50 11.56 -11.36 -2.86
CA ILE A 50 12.67 -11.71 -1.98
C ILE A 50 12.41 -11.13 -0.59
N LEU A 51 12.42 -11.97 0.45
CA LEU A 51 12.33 -11.54 1.85
C LEU A 51 13.68 -10.99 2.37
N ALA A 52 13.66 -10.39 3.56
CA ALA A 52 14.87 -9.90 4.23
C ALA A 52 15.94 -11.01 4.46
N ASN A 53 15.52 -12.28 4.57
CA ASN A 53 16.39 -13.45 4.70
C ASN A 53 16.72 -14.13 3.35
N GLY A 54 16.51 -13.46 2.22
CA GLY A 54 16.79 -13.97 0.87
C GLY A 54 15.80 -15.03 0.34
N LYS A 55 14.94 -15.62 1.17
CA LYS A 55 13.96 -16.62 0.72
C LYS A 55 12.85 -15.97 -0.11
N LYS A 56 12.34 -16.71 -1.10
CA LYS A 56 11.19 -16.28 -1.93
C LYS A 56 9.86 -16.56 -1.21
N ARG A 57 8.96 -15.58 -1.17
CA ARG A 57 7.57 -15.71 -0.65
C ARG A 57 6.59 -14.95 -1.56
N VAL A 58 5.29 -15.21 -1.43
CA VAL A 58 4.24 -14.33 -1.95
C VAL A 58 4.44 -12.87 -1.50
N LEU A 59 3.83 -11.95 -2.24
CA LEU A 59 3.87 -10.53 -1.90
C LEU A 59 3.08 -10.28 -0.59
N ASN A 60 3.46 -9.23 0.16
CA ASN A 60 2.82 -8.81 1.42
C ASN A 60 2.48 -7.32 1.28
N VAL A 61 1.20 -6.98 1.45
CA VAL A 61 0.50 -6.33 0.34
C VAL A 61 -0.71 -5.54 0.98
N GLY A 62 -0.80 -4.20 0.86
CA GLY A 62 -1.70 -3.20 1.56
C GLY A 62 -1.84 -1.79 0.86
N VAL A 63 -2.69 -0.86 1.33
CA VAL A 63 -2.95 0.45 0.65
C VAL A 63 -3.13 1.65 1.60
N VAL A 64 -2.99 2.89 1.09
CA VAL A 64 -3.38 4.15 1.77
C VAL A 64 -4.51 4.82 0.99
N LEU A 65 -5.60 5.17 1.67
CA LEU A 65 -6.77 5.84 1.09
C LEU A 65 -6.94 7.25 1.67
N ILE A 66 -7.31 8.19 0.81
CA ILE A 66 -7.43 9.63 1.10
C ILE A 66 -8.76 10.13 0.54
N PHE A 67 -9.78 10.25 1.38
CA PHE A 67 -11.09 10.77 1.03
C PHE A 67 -11.18 12.28 1.30
N PRO A 68 -12.20 12.99 0.76
CA PRO A 68 -12.48 14.38 1.13
C PRO A 68 -12.73 14.53 2.64
N GLU A 69 -12.58 15.75 3.17
CA GLU A 69 -12.89 16.00 4.58
C GLU A 69 -14.40 15.80 4.86
N GLY A 70 -14.73 15.35 6.07
CA GLY A 70 -16.08 14.91 6.45
C GLY A 70 -16.37 13.42 6.20
N PHE A 71 -15.59 12.73 5.36
CA PHE A 71 -15.65 11.27 5.22
C PHE A 71 -14.88 10.57 6.34
N GLU A 72 -15.40 9.44 6.82
CA GLU A 72 -14.73 8.56 7.80
C GLU A 72 -15.07 7.09 7.56
N LEU A 73 -14.33 6.18 8.20
CA LEU A 73 -14.65 4.75 8.19
C LEU A 73 -16.02 4.50 8.83
N ALA A 74 -16.83 3.66 8.18
CA ALA A 74 -18.18 3.34 8.65
C ALA A 74 -18.17 2.71 10.05
N PRO A 75 -18.99 3.20 11.00
CA PRO A 75 -19.18 2.55 12.31
C PRO A 75 -19.62 1.08 12.15
N PRO A 76 -19.00 0.11 12.85
CA PRO A 76 -19.27 -1.31 12.62
C PRO A 76 -20.73 -1.71 12.80
N ASP A 77 -21.49 -1.04 13.66
CA ASP A 77 -22.93 -1.21 13.84
C ASP A 77 -23.72 -0.96 12.54
N ARG A 78 -23.38 0.09 11.76
CA ARG A 78 -24.10 0.48 10.54
C ARG A 78 -23.83 -0.45 9.33
N ILE A 79 -22.72 -1.21 9.34
CA ILE A 79 -22.31 -2.03 8.17
C ILE A 79 -23.19 -3.28 8.04
N ALA A 80 -23.71 -3.55 6.84
CA ALA A 80 -24.49 -4.76 6.55
C ALA A 80 -23.69 -6.06 6.78
N PRO A 81 -24.31 -7.17 7.21
CA PRO A 81 -23.60 -8.43 7.51
C PRO A 81 -22.74 -8.97 6.35
N GLU A 82 -23.25 -8.92 5.12
CA GLU A 82 -22.50 -9.36 3.93
C GLU A 82 -21.24 -8.52 3.68
N MET A 83 -21.29 -7.20 3.92
CA MET A 83 -20.11 -6.35 3.80
C MET A 83 -19.14 -6.54 4.98
N LYS A 84 -19.65 -6.85 6.19
CA LYS A 84 -18.80 -7.20 7.35
C LYS A 84 -17.89 -8.39 7.03
N GLU A 85 -18.42 -9.46 6.43
CA GLU A 85 -17.61 -10.65 6.09
C GLU A 85 -16.50 -10.34 5.07
N LYS A 86 -16.76 -9.46 4.09
CA LYS A 86 -15.75 -9.02 3.11
C LYS A 86 -14.60 -8.26 3.77
N ILE A 87 -14.89 -7.43 4.78
CA ILE A 87 -13.90 -6.51 5.37
C ILE A 87 -13.30 -6.98 6.71
N VAL A 88 -13.83 -8.03 7.35
CA VAL A 88 -13.43 -8.45 8.72
C VAL A 88 -11.93 -8.77 8.87
N ASN A 89 -11.28 -9.19 7.77
CA ASN A 89 -9.86 -9.54 7.74
C ASN A 89 -8.94 -8.38 7.32
N LEU A 90 -9.49 -7.19 7.05
CA LEU A 90 -8.73 -6.02 6.62
C LEU A 90 -8.41 -5.13 7.84
N PRO A 91 -7.13 -4.94 8.22
CA PRO A 91 -6.77 -4.14 9.39
C PRO A 91 -6.72 -2.66 9.01
N PHE A 92 -7.88 -2.01 9.04
CA PHE A 92 -7.99 -0.55 8.88
C PHE A 92 -7.34 0.19 10.04
N GLN A 93 -6.57 1.23 9.74
CA GLN A 93 -5.97 2.13 10.72
C GLN A 93 -6.07 3.59 10.23
N ASN A 94 -6.52 4.51 11.09
CA ASN A 94 -6.47 5.94 10.79
C ASN A 94 -5.01 6.39 10.70
N TYR A 95 -4.64 7.10 9.62
CA TYR A 95 -3.27 7.58 9.42
C TYR A 95 -2.83 8.60 10.49
N HIS A 96 -3.79 9.36 11.05
CA HIS A 96 -3.56 10.28 12.17
C HIS A 96 -4.82 10.35 13.05
N PRO A 97 -4.71 10.46 14.39
CA PRO A 97 -5.87 10.49 15.28
C PRO A 97 -6.93 11.55 14.96
N THR A 98 -6.52 12.67 14.35
CA THR A 98 -7.41 13.78 13.96
C THR A 98 -7.83 13.79 12.49
N LYS A 99 -7.33 12.88 11.64
CA LYS A 99 -7.65 12.84 10.20
C LYS A 99 -8.33 11.52 9.82
N LYS A 100 -9.61 11.42 10.18
CA LYS A 100 -10.45 10.23 9.92
C LYS A 100 -10.69 9.94 8.43
N ASN A 101 -10.57 10.95 7.57
CA ASN A 101 -10.68 10.82 6.11
C ASN A 101 -9.43 10.20 5.45
N ILE A 102 -8.39 9.88 6.25
CA ILE A 102 -7.14 9.30 5.77
C ILE A 102 -6.86 8.02 6.56
N PHE A 103 -6.93 6.87 5.89
CA PHE A 103 -6.73 5.57 6.51
C PHE A 103 -5.85 4.65 5.68
N VAL A 104 -5.26 3.68 6.37
CA VAL A 104 -4.29 2.71 5.85
C VAL A 104 -4.87 1.31 6.06
N ILE A 105 -4.75 0.45 5.06
CA ILE A 105 -5.11 -0.97 5.13
C ILE A 105 -3.80 -1.74 5.01
N GLY A 106 -3.32 -2.34 6.11
CA GLY A 106 -1.96 -2.85 6.21
C GLY A 106 -1.82 -4.37 6.03
N LEU A 107 -0.72 -4.81 5.42
CA LEU A 107 -0.14 -6.16 5.61
C LEU A 107 -1.05 -7.38 5.32
N VAL A 108 -2.14 -7.19 4.56
CA VAL A 108 -2.95 -8.29 4.05
C VAL A 108 -2.08 -9.22 3.19
N PRO A 109 -2.48 -10.48 2.98
CA PRO A 109 -2.01 -11.29 1.87
C PRO A 109 -2.63 -10.94 0.48
N GLY A 110 -3.14 -9.71 0.25
CA GLY A 110 -3.68 -9.20 -1.04
C GLY A 110 -3.17 -7.88 -1.74
N GLU A 111 -2.85 -6.73 -1.09
CA GLU A 111 -2.92 -5.34 -1.73
C GLU A 111 -1.68 -4.37 -2.00
N ASN A 112 -0.37 -4.66 -1.90
CA ASN A 112 0.77 -3.78 -2.30
C ASN A 112 1.97 -4.57 -2.83
N ARG A 113 2.65 -4.04 -3.84
CA ARG A 113 3.50 -4.86 -4.69
C ARG A 113 4.93 -5.09 -4.17
N GLY A 114 5.00 -5.71 -2.98
CA GLY A 114 6.21 -6.24 -2.37
C GLY A 114 6.99 -5.23 -1.52
N ARG A 115 8.14 -5.68 -1.01
CA ARG A 115 9.01 -4.87 -0.16
C ARG A 115 9.64 -3.68 -0.91
N GLY A 116 9.60 -2.51 -0.28
CA GLY A 116 10.28 -1.30 -0.76
C GLY A 116 11.81 -1.45 -0.91
N GLN A 117 12.37 -0.55 -1.72
CA GLN A 117 13.78 -0.50 -2.11
C GLN A 117 14.65 0.26 -1.08
N ILE A 118 14.04 1.15 -0.29
CA ILE A 118 14.71 2.03 0.67
C ILE A 118 14.05 1.88 2.04
N TYR A 119 14.84 1.84 3.11
CA TYR A 119 14.37 1.87 4.50
C TYR A 119 14.27 3.30 5.04
N PRO A 120 13.48 3.58 6.11
CA PRO A 120 13.41 4.90 6.74
C PRO A 120 14.76 5.48 7.21
N SER A 121 15.79 4.64 7.37
CA SER A 121 17.18 5.04 7.66
C SER A 121 18.00 5.44 6.42
N GLY A 122 17.37 5.59 5.24
CA GLY A 122 18.01 5.91 3.96
C GLY A 122 18.74 4.74 3.29
N ASN A 123 19.02 3.66 4.03
CA ASN A 123 19.73 2.49 3.51
C ASN A 123 18.89 1.69 2.50
N LYS A 124 19.53 1.20 1.43
CA LYS A 124 18.91 0.30 0.45
C LYS A 124 18.54 -1.06 1.08
N SER A 125 17.41 -1.61 0.67
CA SER A 125 17.02 -2.99 0.98
C SER A 125 17.64 -3.98 -0.01
N ASN A 126 17.65 -5.27 0.35
CA ASN A 126 18.02 -6.37 -0.56
C ASN A 126 16.98 -6.64 -1.67
N ASN A 127 15.98 -5.77 -1.85
CA ASN A 127 15.02 -5.79 -2.96
C ASN A 127 15.22 -4.56 -3.88
N ALA A 128 16.47 -4.08 -3.98
CA ALA A 128 16.89 -2.94 -4.79
C ALA A 128 18.14 -3.28 -5.62
N VAL A 129 18.40 -2.50 -6.68
CA VAL A 129 19.61 -2.65 -7.50
C VAL A 129 20.82 -2.04 -6.78
N TYR A 130 21.91 -2.78 -6.74
CA TYR A 130 23.22 -2.32 -6.28
C TYR A 130 24.06 -1.94 -7.50
N ASN A 131 24.63 -0.73 -7.49
CA ASN A 131 25.44 -0.19 -8.58
C ASN A 131 26.91 -0.23 -8.15
N ALA A 132 27.84 -0.26 -9.11
CA ALA A 132 29.26 -0.05 -8.82
C ALA A 132 29.49 1.35 -8.22
N THR A 133 30.32 1.45 -7.19
CA THR A 133 30.69 2.72 -6.55
C THR A 133 31.74 3.51 -7.33
N THR A 134 32.57 2.80 -8.11
CA THR A 134 33.70 3.33 -8.87
C THR A 134 33.86 2.52 -10.15
N THR A 135 34.32 3.14 -11.23
CA THR A 135 34.74 2.42 -12.46
C THR A 135 35.93 1.53 -12.15
N CYS A 136 35.79 0.21 -12.33
CA CYS A 136 36.85 -0.77 -12.10
C CYS A 136 36.69 -2.01 -12.99
N ILE A 137 37.71 -2.86 -13.01
CA ILE A 137 37.62 -4.22 -13.56
C ILE A 137 37.29 -5.17 -12.40
N VAL A 138 36.23 -5.97 -12.54
CA VAL A 138 35.84 -6.96 -11.52
C VAL A 138 36.83 -8.12 -11.55
N SER A 139 37.71 -8.20 -10.55
CA SER A 139 38.76 -9.21 -10.47
C SER A 139 38.30 -10.54 -9.88
N LYS A 140 37.29 -10.52 -8.98
CA LYS A 140 36.71 -11.71 -8.35
C LYS A 140 35.29 -11.43 -7.83
N ILE A 141 34.43 -12.43 -7.90
CA ILE A 141 33.19 -12.54 -7.12
C ILE A 141 33.36 -13.76 -6.18
N ILE A 142 32.80 -13.69 -4.97
CA ILE A 142 32.84 -14.72 -3.92
C ILE A 142 31.40 -15.03 -3.52
#